data_AF-M6K6U1-F1
#
_entry.id   AF-M6K6U1-F1
#
_cell.length_a   1.000
_cell.length_b   1.000
_cell.length_c   1.000
_cell.angle_alpha   90.00
_cell.angle_beta   90.00
_cell.angle_gamma   90.00
#
_symmetry.space_group_name_H-M   'P 1'
#
loop_
_entity.id
_entity.type
_entity.pdbx_description
1 polymer ?
#
loop_
_entity_poly.entity_id
_entity_poly.type
_entity_poly.pdbx_seq_one_letter_code
_entity_poly.pdbx_strand_id
1 'polypeptide(L)'
;MLDHYNAYIGRLQSVLVPERASEIERLALSLKDAWETKKQVFLCGNGGSAGNAIHLANDFNYGIDKKWNGTSCGSFTCERCRHYLPCQ
;
A
#
# COMPACT_ATOMS: atom_id res chain seq x y z
N MET A 1 25.69 -3.36 19.47
CA MET A 1 24.51 -4.08 18.94
C MET A 1 23.23 -3.62 19.63
N LEU A 2 23.13 -3.73 20.97
CA LEU A 2 21.99 -3.19 21.73
C LEU A 2 21.77 -1.68 21.50
N ASP A 3 22.84 -0.89 21.34
CA ASP A 3 22.69 0.56 21.11
C ASP A 3 22.02 0.87 19.76
N HIS A 4 22.38 0.14 18.70
CA HIS A 4 21.74 0.30 17.39
C HIS A 4 20.27 -0.11 17.43
N TYR A 5 19.95 -1.18 18.16
CA TYR A 5 18.57 -1.63 18.38
C TYR A 5 17.76 -0.54 19.11
N ASN A 6 18.24 -0.06 20.26
CA ASN A 6 17.56 0.96 21.05
C ASN A 6 17.40 2.27 20.25
N ALA A 7 18.42 2.67 19.51
CA ALA A 7 18.36 3.84 18.65
C ALA A 7 17.34 3.68 17.51
N TYR A 8 17.21 2.48 16.93
CA TYR A 8 16.21 2.20 15.90
C TYR A 8 14.78 2.21 16.46
N ILE A 9 14.55 1.54 17.59
CA ILE A 9 13.24 1.54 18.26
C ILE A 9 12.84 2.95 18.68
N GLY A 10 13.76 3.75 19.22
CA GLY A 10 13.49 5.15 19.56
C GLY A 10 13.08 5.98 18.35
N ARG A 11 13.74 5.80 17.19
CA ARG A 11 13.32 6.45 15.93
C ARG A 11 11.94 5.98 15.48
N LEU A 12 11.64 4.69 15.56
CA LEU A 12 10.32 4.16 15.21
C LEU A 12 9.21 4.73 16.11
N GLN A 13 9.43 4.80 17.42
CA GLN A 13 8.45 5.36 18.35
C GLN A 13 8.20 6.84 18.06
N SER A 14 9.23 7.60 17.68
CA SER A 14 9.09 9.03 17.37
C SER A 14 8.19 9.34 16.17
N VAL A 15 7.96 8.36 15.28
CA VAL A 15 7.07 8.55 14.12
C VAL A 15 5.65 8.04 14.37
N LEU A 16 5.45 7.22 15.40
CA LEU A 16 4.14 6.66 15.79
C LEU A 16 3.42 7.60 16.76
N VAL A 17 3.16 8.81 16.29
CA VAL A 17 2.46 9.84 17.07
C VAL A 17 0.97 9.89 16.70
N PRO A 18 0.07 10.26 17.64
CA PRO A 18 -1.38 10.28 17.39
C PRO A 18 -1.79 11.13 16.18
N GLU A 19 -1.06 12.21 15.90
CA GLU A 19 -1.33 13.09 14.76
C GLU A 19 -1.22 12.33 13.43
N ARG A 20 -0.29 11.37 13.33
CA ARG A 20 -0.13 10.52 12.15
C ARG A 20 -1.26 9.52 11.99
N ALA A 21 -1.92 9.12 13.08
CA ALA A 21 -3.06 8.20 13.01
C ALA A 21 -4.22 8.81 12.20
N SER A 22 -4.48 10.12 12.38
CA SER A 22 -5.52 10.83 11.61
C SER A 22 -5.23 10.87 10.11
N GLU A 23 -3.95 11.03 9.72
CA GLU A 23 -3.53 11.01 8.32
C GLU A 23 -3.64 9.61 7.71
N ILE A 24 -3.34 8.57 8.48
CA ILE A 24 -3.54 7.16 8.08
C ILE A 24 -5.02 6.86 7.88
N GLU A 25 -5.89 7.32 8.80
CA GLU A 25 -7.34 7.18 8.68
C GLU A 25 -7.86 7.88 7.42
N ARG A 26 -7.44 9.12 7.16
CA ARG A 26 -7.82 9.86 5.95
C ARG A 26 -7.39 9.13 4.67
N LEU A 27 -6.18 8.56 4.65
CA LEU A 27 -5.71 7.74 3.53
C LEU A 27 -6.60 6.50 3.35
N ALA A 28 -6.91 5.78 4.43
CA ALA A 28 -7.74 4.58 4.38
C ALA A 28 -9.16 4.88 3.84
N LEU A 29 -9.78 5.98 4.31
CA LEU A 29 -11.09 6.42 3.82
C LEU A 29 -11.05 6.81 2.33
N SER A 30 -9.97 7.46 1.88
CA SER A 30 -9.80 7.84 0.47
C SER A 30 -9.61 6.63 -0.43
N LEU A 31 -8.86 5.62 0.02
CA LEU A 31 -8.70 4.36 -0.69
C LEU A 31 -10.02 3.58 -0.76
N LYS A 32 -10.81 3.58 0.32
CA LYS A 32 -12.15 2.99 0.35
C LYS A 32 -13.09 3.67 -0.63
N ASP A 33 -13.15 5.01 -0.65
CA ASP A 33 -13.96 5.75 -1.63
C ASP A 33 -13.54 5.42 -3.06
N ALA A 34 -12.23 5.39 -3.34
CA ALA A 34 -11.72 5.05 -4.66
C ALA A 34 -12.16 3.65 -5.10
N TRP A 35 -12.15 2.68 -4.19
CA TRP A 35 -12.64 1.33 -4.46
C TRP A 35 -14.15 1.29 -4.70
N GLU A 36 -14.96 1.92 -3.85
CA GLU A 36 -16.43 1.95 -3.98
C GLU A 36 -16.90 2.67 -5.26
N THR A 37 -16.16 3.71 -5.67
CA THR A 37 -16.43 4.50 -6.88
C THR A 37 -15.74 3.94 -8.13
N LYS A 38 -15.11 2.76 -8.04
CA LYS A 38 -14.39 2.08 -9.14
C LYS A 38 -13.30 2.93 -9.80
N LYS A 39 -12.65 3.81 -9.03
CA LYS A 39 -11.49 4.60 -9.47
C LYS A 39 -10.23 3.73 -9.44
N GLN A 40 -9.21 4.17 -10.18
CA GLN A 40 -7.88 3.57 -10.18
C GLN A 40 -6.97 4.30 -9.19
N VAL A 41 -6.19 3.55 -8.41
CA VAL A 41 -5.18 4.10 -7.51
C VAL A 41 -3.81 3.63 -7.96
N PHE A 42 -2.92 4.59 -8.16
CA PHE A 42 -1.53 4.35 -8.57
C PHE A 42 -0.61 4.56 -7.37
N LEU A 43 0.18 3.53 -7.04
CA LEU A 43 1.19 3.61 -5.99
C LEU A 43 2.58 3.81 -6.62
N CYS A 44 3.28 4.86 -6.20
CA CYS A 44 4.59 5.23 -6.69
C CYS A 44 5.59 5.44 -5.52
N GLY A 45 6.87 5.28 -5.81
CA GLY A 45 7.95 5.44 -4.85
C GLY A 45 9.32 5.32 -5.53
N ASN A 46 10.35 5.88 -4.89
CA ASN A 46 11.73 5.88 -5.36
C ASN A 46 12.64 5.04 -4.44
N GLY A 47 13.60 4.32 -5.02
CA GLY A 47 14.53 3.48 -4.25
C GLY A 47 13.81 2.45 -3.39
N GLY A 48 14.14 2.37 -2.09
CA GLY A 48 13.48 1.46 -1.15
C GLY A 48 11.97 1.66 -1.01
N SER A 49 11.47 2.88 -1.20
CA SER A 49 10.03 3.16 -1.18
C SER A 49 9.28 2.62 -2.42
N ALA A 50 10.00 2.35 -3.52
CA ALA A 50 9.42 1.64 -4.67
C ALA A 50 9.07 0.19 -4.30
N GLY A 51 9.91 -0.45 -3.49
CA GLY A 51 9.61 -1.78 -2.93
C GLY A 51 8.35 -1.74 -2.07
N ASN A 52 8.24 -0.76 -1.17
CA ASN A 52 7.03 -0.58 -0.35
C ASN A 52 5.77 -0.33 -1.19
N ALA A 53 5.85 0.47 -2.25
CA ALA A 53 4.73 0.71 -3.16
C ALA A 53 4.26 -0.58 -3.86
N ILE A 54 5.21 -1.43 -4.30
CA ILE A 54 4.91 -2.73 -4.91
C ILE A 54 4.28 -3.68 -3.88
N HIS A 55 4.82 -3.76 -2.66
CA HIS A 55 4.26 -4.58 -1.61
C HIS A 55 2.82 -4.17 -1.27
N LEU A 56 2.56 -2.87 -1.10
CA LEU A 56 1.22 -2.34 -0.87
C LEU A 56 0.27 -2.66 -2.03
N ALA A 57 0.70 -2.48 -3.29
CA ALA A 57 -0.12 -2.81 -4.45
C ALA A 57 -0.51 -4.29 -4.48
N ASN A 58 0.43 -5.17 -4.17
CA ASN A 58 0.19 -6.61 -4.12
C ASN A 58 -0.78 -6.96 -2.98
N ASP A 59 -0.60 -6.41 -1.78
CA ASP A 59 -1.49 -6.67 -0.65
C ASP A 59 -2.94 -6.23 -0.93
N PHE A 60 -3.14 -5.08 -1.59
CA PHE A 60 -4.47 -4.65 -2.01
C PHE A 60 -5.08 -5.53 -3.10
N ASN A 61 -4.28 -5.95 -4.09
CA ASN A 61 -4.77 -6.81 -5.16
C ASN A 61 -5.19 -8.20 -4.64
N TYR A 62 -4.41 -8.78 -3.74
CA TYR A 62 -4.73 -10.08 -3.12
C TYR A 62 -5.80 -9.98 -2.02
N GLY A 63 -5.87 -8.88 -1.27
CA GLY A 63 -6.77 -8.72 -0.13
C GLY A 63 -8.20 -8.34 -0.52
N ILE A 64 -8.39 -7.65 -1.65
CA ILE A 64 -9.71 -7.19 -2.12
C ILE A 64 -10.47 -8.31 -2.83
N ASP A 65 -9.78 -9.36 -3.29
CA ASP A 65 -10.38 -10.40 -4.09
C ASP A 65 -10.46 -11.76 -3.38
N LYS A 66 -11.55 -11.96 -2.61
CA LYS A 66 -11.94 -13.28 -2.10
C LYS A 66 -12.95 -14.00 -2.99
N LYS A 67 -13.33 -13.42 -4.13
CA LYS A 67 -14.25 -13.99 -5.12
C LYS A 67 -13.66 -13.80 -6.52
N TRP A 68 -12.46 -14.31 -6.76
CA TRP A 68 -11.90 -14.31 -8.11
C TRP A 68 -12.70 -15.26 -8.98
N ASN A 69 -13.59 -14.72 -9.80
CA ASN A 69 -14.25 -15.39 -10.92
C ASN A 69 -13.74 -14.84 -12.27
N GLY A 70 -12.54 -14.26 -12.29
CA GLY A 70 -11.82 -13.84 -13.49
C GLY A 70 -12.36 -12.60 -14.21
N THR A 71 -13.35 -11.86 -13.68
CA THR A 71 -14.05 -10.82 -14.47
C THR A 71 -14.25 -9.45 -13.84
N SER A 72 -13.75 -9.15 -12.64
CA SER A 72 -13.82 -7.80 -12.08
C SER A 72 -12.50 -7.33 -11.48
N CYS A 73 -11.60 -6.85 -12.35
CA CYS A 73 -10.37 -6.17 -11.96
C CYS A 73 -10.69 -4.72 -11.55
N GLY A 74 -10.86 -4.46 -10.26
CA GLY A 74 -10.75 -3.12 -9.68
C GLY A 74 -9.28 -2.74 -9.58
N SER A 75 -8.75 -2.18 -10.66
CA SER A 75 -7.32 -1.97 -10.91
C SER A 75 -6.63 -1.03 -9.92
N PHE A 76 -5.98 -1.60 -8.91
CA PHE A 76 -4.82 -1.01 -8.24
C PHE A 76 -3.58 -1.35 -9.08
N THR A 77 -3.24 -0.50 -10.03
CA THR A 77 -2.10 -0.74 -10.93
C THR A 77 -0.88 0.05 -10.45
N CYS A 78 0.17 -0.65 -10.03
CA CYS A 78 1.50 -0.03 -9.87
C CYS A 78 2.07 0.24 -11.27
N GLU A 79 2.40 1.49 -11.59
CA GLU A 79 2.88 1.87 -12.94
C GLU A 79 4.20 1.17 -13.32
N ARG A 80 4.97 0.68 -12.35
CA ARG A 80 6.19 -0.11 -12.58
C ARG A 80 5.95 -1.61 -12.74
N CYS A 81 4.76 -2.12 -12.41
CA CYS A 81 4.37 -3.53 -12.58
C CYS A 81 3.68 -3.82 -13.92
N ARG A 82 3.67 -2.88 -14.88
CA ARG A 82 3.13 -3.10 -16.23
C ARG A 82 3.82 -4.25 -17.00
N HIS A 83 4.90 -4.82 -16.45
CA HIS A 83 5.64 -5.95 -17.01
C HIS A 83 5.55 -7.26 -16.20
N TYR A 84 4.90 -7.27 -15.02
CA TYR A 84 5.04 -8.40 -14.09
C TYR A 84 3.77 -9.19 -13.77
N LEU A 85 2.62 -8.83 -14.32
CA LEU A 85 1.40 -9.62 -14.13
C LEU A 85 0.66 -9.76 -15.46
N PRO A 86 0.92 -10.81 -16.26
CA PRO A 86 -0.10 -11.29 -17.16
C PRO A 86 -1.29 -11.70 -16.30
N CYS A 87 -2.46 -11.13 -16.59
CA CYS A 87 -3.72 -11.68 -16.13
C CYS A 87 -3.75 -13.16 -16.53
N GLN A 88 -3.65 -14.06 -15.55
CA GLN A 88 -4.13 -15.44 -15.64
C GLN A 88 -5.27 -15.60 -14.64
#